data_AF-A0A452ZNS8-F1
#
_entry.id   AF-A0A452ZNS8-F1
#
_cell.length_a   1.000
_cell.length_b   1.000
_cell.length_c   1.000
_cell.angle_alpha   90.00
_cell.angle_beta   90.00
_cell.angle_gamma   90.00
#
_symmetry.space_group_name_H-M   'P 1'
#
loop_
_entity.id
_entity.type
_entity.pdbx_description
1 polymer ?
#
loop_
_entity_poly.entity_id
_entity_poly.type
_entity_poly.pdbx_seq_one_letter_code
_entity_poly.pdbx_strand_id
1 'polypeptide(L)'
;ISSRKKKVHLRSSSCLVRPGCLCSLSPLATVVFCSASKSRAPKSQIEHRKSTAIADGRLSASAGSRHFKIFAAADGFGEPLKDAVVAHLRAHPSVADVVDLGVDKYYAAAAAVARGVSSSAPDPALESRGVVVCGTGAGVTIFANKYPGVYATHCSSAADAVNTRSINACNVLALSGMATPPEAAFAIADAWLATPFRAPCPASGDAPWPEDIQKFLDAAPGEMASIPEGPAAPPAPDSACAICCLRKGMEFEPVDIMPGGEMRIVRESPTSAYVRFKAGSVEPAHHHTFGHDLVVIKGKKKVWNLTKKESYGLVDGDFLFTPAGDVHRVKYLEDTEFFIRWDGHWDIFLDEDLETARNAIDAELGVVDSEK
;
A
#
# COMPACT_ATOMS: atom_id res chain seq x y z
N ILE A 1 -20.61 -64.14 2.45
CA ILE A 1 -19.22 -64.15 2.95
C ILE A 1 -18.69 -62.72 2.86
N SER A 2 -18.26 -62.19 4.00
CA SER A 2 -17.92 -60.80 4.28
C SER A 2 -16.69 -60.31 3.51
N SER A 3 -16.72 -59.09 2.95
CA SER A 3 -15.51 -58.34 2.61
C SER A 3 -15.48 -57.00 3.36
N ARG A 4 -14.48 -56.88 4.23
CA ARG A 4 -14.30 -55.80 5.20
C ARG A 4 -13.79 -54.54 4.50
N LYS A 5 -14.53 -53.43 4.59
CA LYS A 5 -14.00 -52.08 4.42
C LYS A 5 -13.13 -51.75 5.64
N LYS A 6 -11.82 -51.61 5.48
CA LYS A 6 -10.93 -51.06 6.52
C LYS A 6 -11.10 -49.55 6.56
N LYS A 7 -11.83 -49.06 7.56
CA LYS A 7 -11.87 -47.65 7.97
C LYS A 7 -10.75 -47.48 9.00
N VAL A 8 -9.73 -46.68 8.71
CA VAL A 8 -8.71 -46.30 9.70
C VAL A 8 -9.23 -45.06 10.42
N HIS A 9 -9.47 -45.18 11.73
CA HIS A 9 -9.71 -44.05 12.63
C HIS A 9 -8.39 -43.70 13.32
N LEU A 10 -7.83 -42.52 13.01
CA LEU A 10 -6.75 -41.94 13.80
C LEU A 10 -7.36 -41.17 14.97
N ARG A 11 -6.91 -41.55 16.17
CA ARG A 11 -7.37 -41.06 17.48
C ARG A 11 -7.02 -39.58 17.65
N SER A 12 -7.97 -38.80 18.14
CA SER A 12 -7.74 -37.45 18.65
C SER A 12 -6.89 -37.51 19.92
N SER A 13 -5.63 -37.08 19.83
CA SER A 13 -4.80 -36.83 21.01
C SER A 13 -5.20 -35.49 21.61
N SER A 14 -5.82 -35.56 22.79
CA SER A 14 -6.08 -34.43 23.69
C SER A 14 -4.77 -33.72 24.07
N CYS A 15 -4.64 -32.45 23.71
CA CYS A 15 -3.57 -31.59 24.22
C CYS A 15 -3.85 -31.24 25.68
N LEU A 16 -3.04 -31.84 26.56
CA LEU A 16 -2.86 -31.43 27.95
C LEU A 16 -2.22 -30.03 27.99
N VAL A 17 -2.95 -29.07 28.53
CA VAL A 17 -2.41 -27.75 28.94
C VAL A 17 -1.45 -27.98 30.11
N ARG A 18 -0.18 -27.65 29.93
CA ARG A 18 0.78 -27.51 31.04
C ARG A 18 0.83 -26.05 31.50
N PRO A 19 0.77 -25.77 32.81
CA PRO A 19 0.86 -24.43 33.36
C PRO A 19 2.32 -24.02 33.50
N GLY A 20 2.66 -22.79 33.09
CA GLY A 20 3.97 -22.21 33.36
C GLY A 20 4.42 -21.19 32.32
N CYS A 21 3.89 -19.98 32.39
CA CYS A 21 4.69 -18.79 32.14
C CYS A 21 4.00 -17.61 32.84
N LEU A 22 4.71 -17.03 33.81
CA LEU A 22 4.21 -15.97 34.67
C LEU A 22 3.88 -14.72 33.87
N CYS A 23 2.62 -14.29 33.91
CA CYS A 23 2.24 -12.91 33.63
C CYS A 23 2.77 -12.03 34.78
N SER A 24 3.80 -11.25 34.53
CA SER A 24 4.16 -10.11 35.39
C SER A 24 3.13 -9.00 35.18
N LEU A 25 2.05 -9.03 35.95
CA LEU A 25 1.23 -7.87 36.23
C LEU A 25 2.02 -6.97 37.20
N SER A 26 2.60 -5.88 36.70
CA SER A 26 3.05 -4.78 37.53
C SER A 26 1.95 -3.72 37.62
N PRO A 27 1.50 -3.33 38.83
CA PRO A 27 0.62 -2.19 39.04
C PRO A 27 1.43 -0.90 39.26
N LEU A 28 0.71 0.23 39.19
CA LEU A 28 1.12 1.63 39.45
C LEU A 28 1.87 2.37 38.33
N ALA A 29 1.10 2.96 37.41
CA ALA A 29 1.48 4.23 36.80
C ALA A 29 1.02 5.35 37.75
N THR A 30 1.99 6.02 38.37
CA THR A 30 1.80 7.26 39.12
C THR A 30 1.25 8.33 38.19
N VAL A 31 0.02 8.76 38.47
CA VAL A 31 -0.60 9.96 37.89
C VAL A 31 0.16 11.17 38.43
N VAL A 32 0.99 11.81 37.61
CA VAL A 32 1.53 13.12 37.94
C VAL A 32 0.43 14.14 37.64
N PHE A 33 -0.32 14.51 38.68
CA PHE A 33 -1.07 15.75 38.70
C PHE A 33 -0.08 16.91 38.70
N CYS A 34 0.09 17.61 37.57
CA CYS A 34 0.70 18.93 37.60
C CYS A 34 -0.36 19.93 38.08
N SER A 35 -0.28 20.25 39.38
CA SER A 35 -1.07 21.27 40.04
C SER A 35 -0.82 22.63 39.39
N ALA A 36 -1.91 23.28 38.96
CA ALA A 36 -1.91 24.66 38.52
C ALA A 36 -1.49 25.58 39.68
N SER A 37 -0.27 26.12 39.62
CA SER A 37 0.13 27.24 40.46
C SER A 37 -0.18 28.56 39.75
N LYS A 38 -1.03 29.36 40.40
CA LYS A 38 -1.36 30.73 40.00
C LYS A 38 -0.10 31.58 40.07
N SER A 39 0.47 31.98 38.93
CA SER A 39 1.41 33.10 38.86
C SER A 39 0.71 34.33 38.28
N ARG A 40 0.64 35.38 39.10
CA ARG A 40 0.17 36.73 38.73
C ARG A 40 0.91 37.27 37.51
N ALA A 41 0.14 37.78 36.55
CA ALA A 41 0.64 38.62 35.46
C ALA A 41 1.17 39.97 35.99
N PRO A 42 2.32 40.46 35.51
CA PRO A 42 2.66 41.87 35.64
C PRO A 42 2.01 42.66 34.49
N LYS A 43 1.27 43.71 34.86
CA LYS A 43 0.77 44.73 33.94
C LYS A 43 1.98 45.48 33.36
N SER A 44 2.22 45.36 32.06
CA SER A 44 3.09 46.29 31.34
C SER A 44 2.25 47.23 30.46
N GLN A 45 2.64 48.49 30.49
CA GLN A 45 1.92 49.64 29.97
C GLN A 45 1.88 49.63 28.44
N ILE A 46 0.71 49.94 27.90
CA ILE A 46 0.51 50.29 26.49
C ILE A 46 1.00 51.72 26.32
N GLU A 47 2.17 51.91 25.72
CA GLU A 47 2.56 53.21 25.15
C GLU A 47 2.27 53.22 23.64
N HIS A 48 1.37 54.13 23.26
CA HIS A 48 1.10 54.50 21.88
C HIS A 48 2.34 55.12 21.24
N ARG A 49 2.99 54.41 20.31
CA ARG A 49 3.94 55.03 19.38
C ARG A 49 3.29 55.28 18.03
N LYS A 50 3.29 56.56 17.66
CA LYS A 50 2.70 57.12 16.45
C LYS A 50 3.31 56.50 15.19
N SER A 51 2.41 56.18 14.27
CA SER A 51 2.68 55.86 12.86
C SER A 51 3.47 56.99 12.18
N THR A 52 4.52 56.63 11.45
CA THR A 52 5.11 57.46 10.39
C THR A 52 5.20 56.59 9.14
N ALA A 53 4.57 57.07 8.07
CA ALA A 53 4.48 56.44 6.75
C ALA A 53 5.72 56.75 5.91
N ILE A 54 6.27 55.75 5.19
CA ILE A 54 7.06 55.78 3.92
C ILE A 54 7.15 54.29 3.49
N ALA A 55 6.95 53.78 2.27
CA ALA A 55 6.69 54.32 0.93
C ALA A 55 5.94 53.25 0.10
N ASP A 56 5.15 53.73 -0.87
CA ASP A 56 4.60 52.95 -1.98
C ASP A 56 5.69 52.24 -2.79
N GLY A 57 5.81 50.92 -2.60
CA GLY A 57 6.50 50.02 -3.51
C GLY A 57 5.47 49.20 -4.27
N ARG A 58 5.03 49.69 -5.43
CA ARG A 58 4.29 48.85 -6.40
C ARG A 58 5.20 47.72 -6.84
N LEU A 59 4.99 46.53 -6.28
CA LEU A 59 5.52 45.29 -6.82
C LEU A 59 4.90 45.10 -8.21
N SER A 60 5.74 45.28 -9.23
CA SER A 60 5.44 44.93 -10.62
C SER A 60 5.12 43.45 -10.69
N ALA A 61 3.84 43.12 -10.95
CA ALA A 61 3.42 41.76 -11.25
C ALA A 61 4.11 41.30 -12.55
N SER A 62 5.19 40.52 -12.43
CA SER A 62 5.58 39.64 -13.52
C SER A 62 4.41 38.69 -13.79
N ALA A 63 4.15 38.38 -15.06
CA ALA A 63 3.14 37.37 -15.42
C ALA A 63 3.49 36.06 -14.72
N GLY A 64 2.81 35.80 -13.59
CA GLY A 64 3.18 34.76 -12.65
C GLY A 64 3.11 33.41 -13.35
N SER A 65 4.23 32.69 -13.37
CA SER A 65 4.25 31.30 -13.80
C SER A 65 3.27 30.52 -12.93
N ARG A 66 2.28 29.91 -13.58
CA ARG A 66 1.28 29.07 -12.93
C ARG A 66 1.95 27.75 -12.55
N HIS A 67 2.19 27.56 -11.26
CA HIS A 67 3.05 26.49 -10.73
C HIS A 67 2.30 25.40 -9.98
N PHE A 68 0.99 25.56 -9.74
CA PHE A 68 0.24 24.60 -8.93
C PHE A 68 -0.83 23.85 -9.72
N LYS A 69 -0.82 22.52 -9.60
CA LYS A 69 -1.96 21.66 -9.92
C LYS A 69 -2.61 21.20 -8.63
N ILE A 70 -3.88 21.53 -8.43
CA ILE A 70 -4.59 21.22 -7.19
C ILE A 70 -5.65 20.14 -7.41
N PHE A 71 -5.63 19.10 -6.58
CA PHE A 71 -6.72 18.12 -6.49
C PHE A 71 -7.66 18.52 -5.36
N ALA A 72 -8.97 18.61 -5.64
CA ALA A 72 -9.97 19.02 -4.65
C ALA A 72 -11.07 17.97 -4.51
N ALA A 73 -11.49 17.66 -3.29
CA ALA A 73 -12.65 16.81 -3.03
C ALA A 73 -13.31 17.13 -1.68
N ALA A 74 -14.54 16.69 -1.47
CA ALA A 74 -15.21 16.83 -0.18
C ALA A 74 -16.13 15.67 0.18
N ASP A 75 -16.59 15.64 1.43
CA ASP A 75 -17.85 14.99 1.78
C ASP A 75 -19.03 15.95 1.70
N GLY A 76 -20.24 15.43 1.89
CA GLY A 76 -21.45 16.24 1.81
C GLY A 76 -21.53 17.40 2.81
N PHE A 77 -20.81 17.34 3.94
CA PHE A 77 -20.72 18.47 4.86
C PHE A 77 -19.71 19.53 4.40
N GLY A 78 -18.69 19.13 3.64
CA GLY A 78 -17.66 20.00 3.09
C GLY A 78 -17.96 20.57 1.72
N GLU A 79 -18.94 20.02 0.98
CA GLU A 79 -19.23 20.37 -0.40
C GLU A 79 -19.38 21.89 -0.65
N PRO A 80 -20.21 22.65 0.09
CA PRO A 80 -20.38 24.08 -0.17
C PRO A 80 -19.07 24.87 -0.01
N LEU A 81 -18.27 24.53 1.01
CA LEU A 81 -17.00 25.19 1.26
C LEU A 81 -15.95 24.80 0.20
N LYS A 82 -15.92 23.53 -0.20
CA LYS A 82 -15.05 23.03 -1.27
C LYS A 82 -15.31 23.76 -2.57
N ASP A 83 -16.58 23.94 -2.97
CA ASP A 83 -16.94 24.67 -4.19
C ASP A 83 -16.45 26.12 -4.17
N ALA A 84 -16.66 26.80 -3.04
CA ALA A 84 -16.17 28.16 -2.85
C ALA A 84 -14.64 28.23 -2.97
N VAL A 85 -13.92 27.31 -2.33
CA VAL A 85 -12.44 27.27 -2.37
C VAL A 85 -11.93 26.90 -3.77
N VAL A 86 -12.58 25.97 -4.47
CA VAL A 86 -12.23 25.61 -5.85
C VAL A 86 -12.39 26.82 -6.78
N ALA A 87 -13.48 27.58 -6.63
CA ALA A 87 -13.68 28.81 -7.40
C ALA A 87 -12.57 29.83 -7.14
N HIS A 88 -12.22 30.05 -5.87
CA HIS A 88 -11.12 30.93 -5.47
C HIS A 88 -9.77 30.48 -6.05
N LEU A 89 -9.42 29.20 -5.92
CA LEU A 89 -8.17 28.63 -6.42
C LEU A 89 -8.06 28.72 -7.94
N ARG A 90 -9.15 28.50 -8.68
CA ARG A 90 -9.14 28.65 -10.16
C ARG A 90 -8.88 30.09 -10.61
N ALA A 91 -9.24 31.07 -9.78
CA ALA A 91 -8.97 32.48 -10.04
C ALA A 91 -7.55 32.92 -9.58
N HIS A 92 -6.87 32.11 -8.76
CA HIS A 92 -5.59 32.46 -8.18
C HIS A 92 -4.45 32.43 -9.22
N PRO A 93 -3.60 33.47 -9.31
CA PRO A 93 -2.62 33.60 -10.40
C PRO A 93 -1.52 32.54 -10.43
N SER A 94 -1.21 31.91 -9.29
CA SER A 94 -0.20 30.84 -9.22
C SER A 94 -0.75 29.44 -9.54
N VAL A 95 -2.07 29.28 -9.70
CA VAL A 95 -2.71 27.98 -9.94
C VAL A 95 -2.89 27.74 -11.44
N ALA A 96 -2.32 26.64 -11.93
CA ALA A 96 -2.42 26.21 -13.33
C ALA A 96 -3.74 25.51 -13.59
N ASP A 97 -4.12 24.57 -12.71
CA ASP A 97 -5.28 23.71 -12.86
C ASP A 97 -5.83 23.30 -11.50
N VAL A 98 -7.16 23.10 -11.45
CA VAL A 98 -7.87 22.54 -10.29
C VAL A 98 -8.73 21.38 -10.75
N VAL A 99 -8.28 20.17 -10.44
CA VAL A 99 -8.98 18.91 -10.66
C VAL A 99 -9.98 18.70 -9.52
N ASP A 100 -11.25 19.07 -9.74
CA ASP A 100 -12.34 18.81 -8.81
C ASP A 100 -12.81 17.36 -8.97
N LEU A 101 -12.49 16.54 -7.97
CA LEU A 101 -12.82 15.12 -7.88
C LEU A 101 -14.23 14.88 -7.30
N GLY A 102 -14.96 15.96 -6.99
CA GLY A 102 -16.35 15.91 -6.56
C GLY A 102 -16.53 15.60 -5.09
N VAL A 103 -17.66 14.95 -4.80
CA VAL A 103 -18.15 14.70 -3.46
C VAL A 103 -18.38 13.20 -3.25
N ASP A 104 -17.84 12.67 -2.16
CA ASP A 104 -17.99 11.27 -1.77
C ASP A 104 -17.92 11.15 -0.23
N LYS A 105 -17.95 9.95 0.33
CA LYS A 105 -17.65 9.71 1.74
C LYS A 105 -16.26 10.27 2.06
N TYR A 106 -16.12 10.87 3.24
CA TYR A 106 -14.90 11.61 3.62
C TYR A 106 -13.60 10.82 3.41
N TYR A 107 -13.58 9.51 3.67
CA TYR A 107 -12.39 8.67 3.43
C TYR A 107 -12.11 8.40 1.94
N ALA A 108 -13.14 8.34 1.10
CA ALA A 108 -13.00 8.15 -0.34
C ALA A 108 -12.54 9.45 -1.02
N ALA A 109 -13.13 10.59 -0.63
CA ALA A 109 -12.70 11.92 -1.06
C ALA A 109 -11.23 12.18 -0.71
N ALA A 110 -10.84 11.91 0.54
CA ALA A 110 -9.45 12.01 0.99
C ALA A 110 -8.52 11.08 0.21
N ALA A 111 -8.93 9.83 -0.03
CA ALA A 111 -8.17 8.86 -0.81
C ALA A 111 -7.95 9.32 -2.27
N ALA A 112 -8.96 9.92 -2.90
CA ALA A 112 -8.87 10.39 -4.27
C ALA A 112 -7.88 11.56 -4.41
N VAL A 113 -7.97 12.56 -3.52
CA VAL A 113 -7.03 13.70 -3.46
C VAL A 113 -5.61 13.22 -3.16
N ALA A 114 -5.45 12.40 -2.13
CA ALA A 114 -4.15 11.90 -1.71
C ALA A 114 -3.48 11.04 -2.79
N ARG A 115 -4.25 10.23 -3.52
CA ARG A 115 -3.72 9.47 -4.68
C ARG A 115 -3.24 10.41 -5.78
N GLY A 116 -4.00 11.45 -6.12
CA GLY A 116 -3.59 12.42 -7.13
C GLY A 116 -2.28 13.12 -6.78
N VAL A 117 -2.11 13.52 -5.51
CA VAL A 117 -0.86 14.12 -5.02
C VAL A 117 0.29 13.09 -5.01
N SER A 118 0.06 11.91 -4.45
CA SER A 118 1.06 10.85 -4.26
C SER A 118 1.57 10.27 -5.59
N SER A 119 0.71 10.16 -6.61
CA SER A 119 1.11 9.60 -7.91
C SER A 119 1.66 10.64 -8.89
N SER A 120 1.74 11.90 -8.50
CA SER A 120 2.31 12.96 -9.36
C SER A 120 3.83 12.91 -9.33
N ALA A 121 4.45 12.89 -10.50
CA ALA A 121 5.90 12.97 -10.61
C ALA A 121 6.40 14.32 -10.06
N PRO A 122 7.54 14.36 -9.36
CA PRO A 122 8.16 15.61 -8.94
C PRO A 122 8.49 16.46 -10.17
N ASP A 123 7.85 17.62 -10.30
CA ASP A 123 8.12 18.58 -11.36
C ASP A 123 8.39 19.96 -10.72
N PRO A 124 9.61 20.51 -10.85
CA PRO A 124 9.94 21.83 -10.31
C PRO A 124 9.18 22.98 -11.00
N ALA A 125 8.60 22.75 -12.19
CA ALA A 125 7.77 23.73 -12.88
C ALA A 125 6.29 23.66 -12.46
N LEU A 126 5.81 22.50 -12.03
CA LEU A 126 4.41 22.24 -11.71
C LEU A 126 4.25 21.34 -10.46
N GLU A 127 4.12 21.96 -9.30
CA GLU A 127 3.90 21.25 -8.03
C GLU A 127 2.44 20.78 -7.90
N SER A 128 2.25 19.51 -7.55
CA SER A 128 0.94 18.94 -7.27
C SER A 128 0.61 19.01 -5.78
N ARG A 129 -0.56 19.56 -5.44
CA ARG A 129 -1.06 19.65 -4.06
C ARG A 129 -2.54 19.30 -3.97
N GLY A 130 -3.06 19.16 -2.75
CA GLY A 130 -4.45 18.80 -2.50
C GLY A 130 -5.20 19.74 -1.56
N VAL A 131 -6.50 19.85 -1.76
CA VAL A 131 -7.45 20.44 -0.81
C VAL A 131 -8.55 19.42 -0.55
N VAL A 132 -8.88 19.15 0.71
CA VAL A 132 -9.96 18.23 1.05
C VAL A 132 -10.81 18.80 2.18
N VAL A 133 -12.13 18.68 2.06
CA VAL A 133 -13.05 19.27 3.03
C VAL A 133 -14.01 18.22 3.57
N CYS A 134 -14.17 18.17 4.89
CA CYS A 134 -15.28 17.45 5.51
C CYS A 134 -15.87 18.25 6.66
N GLY A 135 -16.86 17.70 7.37
CA GLY A 135 -17.51 18.38 8.49
C GLY A 135 -16.54 19.05 9.47
N THR A 136 -15.51 18.32 9.95
CA THR A 136 -14.52 18.84 10.93
C THR A 136 -13.11 19.03 10.36
N GLY A 137 -12.85 18.60 9.12
CA GLY A 137 -11.50 18.53 8.54
C GLY A 137 -10.61 17.41 9.10
N ALA A 138 -10.88 16.87 10.30
CA ALA A 138 -10.03 15.86 10.93
C ALA A 138 -10.07 14.50 10.21
N GLY A 139 -11.27 14.02 9.84
CA GLY A 139 -11.43 12.72 9.21
C GLY A 139 -10.67 12.63 7.88
N VAL A 140 -10.82 13.63 7.01
CA VAL A 140 -10.12 13.67 5.72
C VAL A 140 -8.60 13.78 5.89
N THR A 141 -8.13 14.52 6.90
CA THR A 141 -6.71 14.62 7.24
C THR A 141 -6.12 13.25 7.58
N ILE A 142 -6.80 12.47 8.43
CA ILE A 142 -6.33 11.14 8.85
C ILE A 142 -6.21 10.19 7.66
N PHE A 143 -7.21 10.19 6.77
CA PHE A 143 -7.21 9.26 5.63
C PHE A 143 -6.26 9.67 4.50
N ALA A 144 -6.08 10.97 4.26
CA ALA A 144 -5.15 11.46 3.26
C ALA A 144 -3.69 11.08 3.58
N ASN A 145 -3.28 11.20 4.85
CA ASN A 145 -1.94 10.83 5.33
C ASN A 145 -1.61 9.33 5.23
N LYS A 146 -2.54 8.46 4.81
CA LYS A 146 -2.26 7.04 4.56
C LYS A 146 -1.51 6.79 3.25
N TYR A 147 -1.40 7.81 2.39
CA TYR A 147 -0.74 7.70 1.10
C TYR A 147 0.72 8.15 1.18
N PRO A 148 1.66 7.41 0.57
CA PRO A 148 3.07 7.80 0.57
C PRO A 148 3.29 9.20 0.00
N GLY A 149 4.13 9.99 0.68
CA GLY A 149 4.45 11.36 0.26
C GLY A 149 3.32 12.38 0.47
N VAL A 150 2.23 12.01 1.14
CA VAL A 150 1.16 12.95 1.51
C VAL A 150 1.35 13.40 2.96
N TYR A 151 1.47 14.72 3.11
CA TYR A 151 1.51 15.41 4.39
C TYR A 151 0.28 16.31 4.47
N ALA A 152 -0.80 15.76 5.01
CA ALA A 152 -2.06 16.47 5.15
C ALA A 152 -2.21 17.09 6.55
N THR A 153 -2.66 18.35 6.62
CA THR A 153 -2.96 19.00 7.90
C THR A 153 -4.31 19.72 7.85
N HIS A 154 -5.03 19.68 8.97
CA HIS A 154 -6.18 20.55 9.17
C HIS A 154 -5.71 21.93 9.63
N CYS A 155 -6.18 22.98 8.94
CA CYS A 155 -5.87 24.36 9.30
C CYS A 155 -7.15 25.11 9.67
N SER A 156 -7.16 25.77 10.83
CA SER A 156 -8.29 26.61 11.28
C SER A 156 -8.07 28.09 10.99
N SER A 157 -6.83 28.50 10.69
CA SER A 157 -6.44 29.88 10.44
C SER A 157 -5.32 30.00 9.42
N ALA A 158 -5.14 31.19 8.83
CA ALA A 158 -4.03 31.45 7.91
C ALA A 158 -2.67 31.24 8.59
N ALA A 159 -2.54 31.57 9.88
CA ALA A 159 -1.34 31.31 10.66
C ALA A 159 -1.01 29.81 10.76
N ASP A 160 -2.03 28.94 10.91
CA ASP A 160 -1.84 27.48 10.88
C ASP A 160 -1.34 27.03 9.49
N ALA A 161 -1.88 27.60 8.42
CA ALA A 161 -1.45 27.31 7.05
C ALA A 161 0.03 27.67 6.83
N VAL A 162 0.47 28.85 7.30
CA VAL A 162 1.89 29.25 7.21
C VAL A 162 2.76 28.30 8.03
N ASN A 163 2.38 28.01 9.29
CA ASN A 163 3.15 27.12 10.16
C ASN A 163 3.27 25.71 9.57
N THR A 164 2.16 25.12 9.13
CA THR A 164 2.15 23.74 8.59
C THR A 164 2.88 23.62 7.26
N ARG A 165 2.85 24.65 6.40
CA ARG A 165 3.70 24.69 5.21
C ARG A 165 5.18 24.79 5.56
N SER A 166 5.54 25.70 6.45
CA SER A 166 6.93 25.94 6.83
C SER A 166 7.55 24.75 7.57
N ILE A 167 6.81 24.13 8.49
CA ILE A 167 7.33 23.11 9.41
C ILE A 167 7.08 21.70 8.90
N ASN A 168 5.92 21.43 8.30
CA ASN A 168 5.49 20.08 7.94
C ASN A 168 5.49 19.81 6.43
N ALA A 169 5.90 20.80 5.61
CA ALA A 169 5.79 20.72 4.15
C ALA A 169 4.38 20.32 3.66
N CYS A 170 3.33 20.72 4.39
CA CYS A 170 1.96 20.23 4.21
C CYS A 170 1.46 20.37 2.76
N ASN A 171 1.40 19.28 1.99
CA ASN A 171 0.98 19.30 0.58
C ASN A 171 -0.50 18.95 0.36
N VAL A 172 -1.25 18.65 1.43
CA VAL A 172 -2.71 18.50 1.37
C VAL A 172 -3.37 19.33 2.49
N LEU A 173 -4.07 20.38 2.12
CA LEU A 173 -4.81 21.24 3.05
C LEU A 173 -6.18 20.65 3.36
N ALA A 174 -6.49 20.45 4.65
CA ALA A 174 -7.80 20.01 5.09
C ALA A 174 -8.59 21.14 5.79
N LEU A 175 -9.84 21.33 5.39
CA LEU A 175 -10.72 22.38 5.93
C LEU A 175 -11.98 21.81 6.57
N SER A 176 -12.57 22.58 7.49
CA SER A 176 -13.80 22.22 8.22
C SER A 176 -15.01 22.90 7.59
N GLY A 177 -15.87 22.12 6.93
CA GLY A 177 -17.12 22.62 6.35
C GLY A 177 -18.11 23.17 7.39
N MET A 178 -18.02 22.74 8.65
CA MET A 178 -18.92 23.20 9.72
C MET A 178 -18.40 24.42 10.47
N ALA A 179 -17.08 24.67 10.48
CA ALA A 179 -16.47 25.70 11.33
C ALA A 179 -15.75 26.80 10.54
N THR A 180 -15.33 26.55 9.30
CA THR A 180 -14.55 27.50 8.52
C THR A 180 -15.45 28.26 7.55
N PRO A 181 -15.63 29.59 7.71
CA PRO A 181 -16.36 30.39 6.73
C PRO A 181 -15.53 30.57 5.44
N PRO A 182 -16.16 30.80 4.28
CA PRO A 182 -15.47 30.90 2.99
C PRO A 182 -14.30 31.90 2.95
N GLU A 183 -14.51 33.12 3.46
CA GLU A 183 -13.45 34.15 3.50
C GLU A 183 -12.21 33.71 4.28
N ALA A 184 -12.43 32.99 5.40
CA ALA A 184 -11.32 32.44 6.16
C ALA A 184 -10.64 31.30 5.40
N ALA A 185 -11.40 30.44 4.71
CA ALA A 185 -10.84 29.38 3.88
C ALA A 185 -9.99 29.92 2.72
N PHE A 186 -10.39 31.04 2.12
CA PHE A 186 -9.60 31.72 1.08
C PHE A 186 -8.27 32.20 1.64
N ALA A 187 -8.29 32.92 2.77
CA ALA A 187 -7.08 33.38 3.45
C ALA A 187 -6.15 32.22 3.86
N ILE A 188 -6.72 31.09 4.31
CA ILE A 188 -5.95 29.87 4.61
C ILE A 188 -5.31 29.30 3.35
N ALA A 189 -6.07 29.15 2.26
CA ALA A 189 -5.59 28.60 1.00
C ALA A 189 -4.48 29.48 0.39
N ASP A 190 -4.64 30.81 0.42
CA ASP A 190 -3.65 31.76 -0.09
C ASP A 190 -2.35 31.71 0.72
N ALA A 191 -2.45 31.72 2.05
CA ALA A 191 -1.29 31.58 2.93
C ALA A 191 -0.57 30.24 2.70
N TRP A 192 -1.32 29.16 2.51
CA TRP A 192 -0.79 27.83 2.23
C TRP A 192 -0.10 27.73 0.85
N LEU A 193 -0.63 28.39 -0.18
CA LEU A 193 0.02 28.46 -1.49
C LEU A 193 1.30 29.31 -1.45
N ALA A 194 1.24 30.45 -0.76
CA ALA A 194 2.32 31.43 -0.71
C ALA A 194 3.52 31.00 0.14
N THR A 195 3.35 30.06 1.07
CA THR A 195 4.39 29.70 2.05
C THR A 195 5.27 28.55 1.56
N PRO A 196 6.58 28.78 1.33
CA PRO A 196 7.55 27.71 1.06
C PRO A 196 7.83 26.87 2.31
N PHE A 197 8.30 25.64 2.10
CA PHE A 197 8.86 24.85 3.20
C PHE A 197 10.08 25.56 3.81
N ARG A 198 10.22 25.52 5.14
CA ARG A 198 11.32 26.15 5.91
C ARG A 198 11.35 27.67 5.91
N ALA A 199 10.31 28.34 5.41
CA ALA A 199 10.22 29.78 5.48
C ALA A 199 10.03 30.28 6.93
N PRO A 200 10.42 31.51 7.26
CA PRO A 200 9.98 32.15 8.51
C PRO A 200 8.46 32.07 8.67
N CYS A 201 7.97 31.80 9.87
CA CYS A 201 6.55 31.64 10.15
C CYS A 201 6.20 32.11 11.56
N PRO A 202 4.90 32.20 11.92
CA PRO A 202 4.50 32.63 13.26
C PRO A 202 5.15 31.84 14.40
N ALA A 203 5.39 30.54 14.22
CA ALA A 203 6.06 29.70 15.21
C ALA A 203 7.56 30.04 15.41
N SER A 204 8.22 30.64 14.42
CA SER A 204 9.59 31.16 14.54
C SER A 204 9.62 32.64 14.94
N GLY A 205 8.47 33.24 15.30
CA GLY A 205 8.35 34.68 15.51
C GLY A 205 8.58 35.49 14.24
N ASP A 206 8.25 34.92 13.08
CA ASP A 206 8.47 35.47 11.75
C ASP A 206 9.95 35.77 11.42
N ALA A 207 10.88 35.17 12.16
CA ALA A 207 12.31 35.25 11.93
C ALA A 207 12.84 33.97 11.25
N PRO A 208 14.03 34.03 10.61
CA PRO A 208 14.73 32.83 10.14
C PRO A 208 14.89 31.81 11.26
N TRP A 209 14.81 30.53 10.91
CA TRP A 209 15.03 29.45 11.87
C TRP A 209 16.45 29.52 12.45
N PRO A 210 16.62 29.30 13.76
CA PRO A 210 17.92 29.02 14.36
C PRO A 210 18.64 27.89 13.60
N GLU A 211 19.97 27.93 13.54
CA GLU A 211 20.77 27.02 12.70
C GLU A 211 20.50 25.54 13.00
N ASP A 212 20.32 25.18 14.26
CA ASP A 212 19.98 23.83 14.72
C ASP A 212 18.61 23.38 14.21
N ILE A 213 17.59 24.26 14.25
CA ILE A 213 16.26 23.98 13.72
C ILE A 213 16.28 23.92 12.19
N GLN A 214 17.04 24.80 11.54
CA GLN A 214 17.20 24.77 10.08
C GLN A 214 17.80 23.43 9.63
N LYS A 215 18.87 22.96 10.29
CA LYS A 215 19.46 21.63 10.01
C LYS A 215 18.47 20.50 10.22
N PHE A 216 17.67 20.55 11.29
CA PHE A 216 16.59 19.60 11.53
C PHE A 216 15.58 19.58 10.37
N LEU A 217 15.08 20.75 9.95
CA LEU A 217 14.11 20.84 8.86
C LEU A 217 14.72 20.46 7.50
N ASP A 218 16.02 20.63 7.30
CA ASP A 218 16.73 20.20 6.10
C ASP A 218 16.81 18.66 5.99
N ALA A 219 17.04 17.98 7.13
CA ALA A 219 17.08 16.52 7.21
C ALA A 219 15.68 15.87 7.25
N ALA A 220 14.68 16.57 7.79
CA ALA A 220 13.37 16.02 8.10
C ALA A 220 12.67 15.29 6.93
N PRO A 221 12.67 15.75 5.66
CA PRO A 221 12.01 15.03 4.57
C PRO A 221 12.54 13.60 4.38
N GLY A 222 13.86 13.41 4.50
CA GLY A 222 14.48 12.08 4.39
C GLY A 222 14.12 11.20 5.58
N GLU A 223 14.21 11.74 6.79
CA GLU A 223 13.87 11.01 8.02
C GLU A 223 12.39 10.64 8.05
N MET A 224 11.49 11.58 7.71
CA MET A 224 10.05 11.34 7.66
C MET A 224 9.67 10.26 6.63
N ALA A 225 10.32 10.25 5.46
CA ALA A 225 10.09 9.23 4.44
C ALA A 225 10.50 7.82 4.93
N SER A 226 11.49 7.73 5.83
CA SER A 226 11.95 6.46 6.42
C SER A 226 11.11 5.96 7.61
N ILE A 227 10.21 6.77 8.18
CA ILE A 227 9.41 6.38 9.37
C ILE A 227 8.65 5.07 9.16
N PRO A 228 7.95 4.82 8.03
CA PRO A 228 7.25 3.56 7.81
C PRO A 228 8.17 2.34 7.79
N GLU A 229 9.46 2.53 7.45
CA GLU A 229 10.48 1.47 7.41
C GLU A 229 10.98 1.11 8.82
N GLY A 230 10.79 1.99 9.81
CA GLY A 230 11.32 1.84 11.17
C GLY A 230 12.84 2.01 11.22
N PRO A 231 13.49 1.83 12.39
CA PRO A 231 14.94 1.65 12.41
C PRO A 231 15.26 0.49 11.48
N ALA A 232 16.23 0.68 10.57
CA ALA A 232 16.61 -0.30 9.57
C ALA A 232 16.57 -1.69 10.19
N ALA A 233 15.53 -2.47 9.85
CA ALA A 233 15.51 -3.86 10.22
C ALA A 233 16.83 -4.44 9.72
N PRO A 234 17.52 -5.30 10.49
CA PRO A 234 18.68 -6.01 9.95
C PRO A 234 18.26 -6.51 8.58
N PRO A 235 19.05 -6.26 7.52
CA PRO A 235 18.62 -6.42 6.14
C PRO A 235 17.82 -7.70 6.07
N ALA A 236 16.52 -7.59 5.77
CA ALA A 236 15.68 -8.76 5.64
C ALA A 236 16.48 -9.71 4.72
N PRO A 237 16.75 -10.96 5.14
CA PRO A 237 17.58 -11.84 4.35
C PRO A 237 16.97 -11.85 2.94
N ASP A 238 17.72 -11.29 2.00
CA ASP A 238 17.34 -10.86 0.66
C ASP A 238 15.90 -11.14 0.24
N SER A 239 15.05 -10.12 0.07
CA SER A 239 13.89 -10.21 -0.84
C SER A 239 13.04 -11.49 -0.75
N ALA A 240 12.93 -12.10 0.44
CA ALA A 240 12.57 -13.51 0.48
C ALA A 240 11.06 -13.65 0.27
N CYS A 241 10.68 -14.15 -0.91
CA CYS A 241 9.30 -14.51 -1.25
C CYS A 241 8.65 -15.27 -0.09
N ALA A 242 7.51 -14.79 0.42
CA ALA A 242 6.85 -15.37 1.59
C ALA A 242 6.53 -16.86 1.40
N ILE A 243 6.21 -17.26 0.16
CA ILE A 243 6.00 -18.66 -0.23
C ILE A 243 7.33 -19.43 -0.11
N CYS A 244 8.44 -18.89 -0.62
CA CYS A 244 9.77 -19.51 -0.46
C CYS A 244 10.21 -19.62 1.01
N CYS A 245 9.86 -18.65 1.85
CA CYS A 245 10.14 -18.67 3.29
C CYS A 245 9.39 -19.80 4.00
N LEU A 246 8.09 -19.93 3.76
CA LEU A 246 7.26 -21.00 4.32
C LEU A 246 7.72 -22.38 3.86
N ARG A 247 8.26 -22.47 2.65
CA ARG A 247 8.83 -23.68 2.06
C ARG A 247 10.17 -24.11 2.69
N LYS A 248 10.93 -23.19 3.27
CA LYS A 248 12.32 -23.45 3.68
C LYS A 248 12.40 -24.55 4.74
N GLY A 249 13.16 -25.60 4.46
CA GLY A 249 13.39 -26.71 5.40
C GLY A 249 12.29 -27.77 5.43
N MET A 250 11.32 -27.72 4.51
CA MET A 250 10.31 -28.78 4.39
C MET A 250 10.89 -30.05 3.78
N GLU A 251 10.52 -31.19 4.36
CA GLU A 251 10.73 -32.51 3.76
C GLU A 251 9.57 -32.84 2.82
N PHE A 252 9.87 -33.50 1.71
CA PHE A 252 8.90 -33.89 0.68
C PHE A 252 8.80 -35.40 0.62
N GLU A 253 7.61 -35.91 0.31
CA GLU A 253 7.34 -37.33 0.15
C GLU A 253 7.11 -37.63 -1.35
N PRO A 254 7.67 -38.73 -1.89
CA PRO A 254 7.39 -39.15 -3.26
C PRO A 254 5.90 -39.35 -3.50
N VAL A 255 5.43 -38.96 -4.67
CA VAL A 255 4.06 -39.26 -5.11
C VAL A 255 4.10 -40.46 -6.03
N ASP A 256 3.72 -41.65 -5.53
CA ASP A 256 3.88 -42.93 -6.22
C ASP A 256 3.32 -42.96 -7.65
N ILE A 257 2.20 -42.26 -7.87
CA ILE A 257 1.51 -42.19 -9.16
C ILE A 257 2.15 -41.22 -10.16
N MET A 258 3.12 -40.40 -9.73
CA MET A 258 3.79 -39.39 -10.55
C MET A 258 5.32 -39.54 -10.46
N PRO A 259 5.93 -40.37 -11.34
CA PRO A 259 7.36 -40.62 -11.30
C PRO A 259 8.22 -39.35 -11.39
N GLY A 260 9.11 -39.19 -10.41
CA GLY A 260 9.97 -38.01 -10.26
C GLY A 260 9.29 -36.79 -9.63
N GLY A 261 8.02 -36.94 -9.21
CA GLY A 261 7.26 -35.97 -8.42
C GLY A 261 7.33 -36.27 -6.93
N GLU A 262 7.51 -35.22 -6.14
CA GLU A 262 7.44 -35.28 -4.68
C GLU A 262 6.56 -34.13 -4.19
N MET A 263 5.80 -34.36 -3.12
CA MET A 263 4.81 -33.43 -2.61
C MET A 263 4.89 -33.31 -1.09
N ARG A 264 4.53 -32.12 -0.60
CA ARG A 264 4.33 -31.84 0.81
C ARG A 264 3.04 -31.06 1.02
N ILE A 265 2.04 -31.72 1.61
CA ILE A 265 0.77 -31.09 1.99
C ILE A 265 1.01 -30.13 3.16
N VAL A 266 0.54 -28.89 3.02
CA VAL A 266 0.61 -27.85 4.07
C VAL A 266 -0.74 -27.56 4.74
N ARG A 267 -1.83 -27.91 4.05
CA ARG A 267 -3.19 -27.80 4.56
C ARG A 267 -4.06 -28.86 3.90
N GLU A 268 -4.91 -29.52 4.68
CA GLU A 268 -5.77 -30.60 4.20
C GLU A 268 -7.07 -30.12 3.53
N SER A 269 -7.64 -28.97 3.93
CA SER A 269 -8.93 -28.50 3.41
C SER A 269 -9.09 -26.95 3.42
N PRO A 270 -9.29 -26.31 2.25
CA PRO A 270 -8.96 -26.87 0.94
C PRO A 270 -7.50 -27.33 0.90
N THR A 271 -7.23 -28.39 0.15
CA THR A 271 -5.89 -28.96 0.08
C THR A 271 -4.94 -27.97 -0.57
N SER A 272 -3.76 -27.81 0.01
CA SER A 272 -2.66 -27.09 -0.63
C SER A 272 -1.35 -27.75 -0.30
N ALA A 273 -0.42 -27.68 -1.25
CA ALA A 273 0.84 -28.38 -1.19
C ALA A 273 1.95 -27.64 -1.92
N TYR A 274 3.18 -27.91 -1.50
CA TYR A 274 4.35 -27.71 -2.34
C TYR A 274 4.59 -28.99 -3.13
N VAL A 275 4.81 -28.85 -4.44
CA VAL A 275 5.08 -29.97 -5.33
C VAL A 275 6.36 -29.67 -6.09
N ARG A 276 7.22 -30.68 -6.23
CA ARG A 276 8.44 -30.59 -7.02
C ARG A 276 8.57 -31.77 -7.97
N PHE A 277 9.10 -31.49 -9.14
CA PHE A 277 9.39 -32.49 -10.16
C PHE A 277 10.81 -32.33 -10.68
N LYS A 278 11.43 -33.47 -11.01
CA LYS A 278 12.72 -33.48 -11.69
C LYS A 278 12.61 -33.09 -13.16
N ALA A 279 13.64 -32.43 -13.68
CA ALA A 279 13.76 -32.13 -15.10
C ALA A 279 13.54 -33.41 -15.92
N GLY A 280 12.71 -33.31 -16.96
CA GLY A 280 12.35 -34.42 -17.83
C GLY A 280 11.13 -35.23 -17.36
N SER A 281 10.64 -35.06 -16.13
CA SER A 281 9.40 -35.69 -15.66
C SER A 281 8.19 -35.27 -16.50
N VAL A 282 7.20 -36.15 -16.54
CA VAL A 282 5.95 -35.99 -17.28
C VAL A 282 4.80 -36.34 -16.35
N GLU A 283 3.80 -35.48 -16.31
CA GLU A 283 2.47 -35.86 -15.85
C GLU A 283 1.64 -36.25 -17.07
N PRO A 284 1.17 -37.51 -17.15
CA PRO A 284 0.23 -37.94 -18.18
C PRO A 284 -1.04 -37.07 -18.15
N ALA A 285 -1.78 -37.05 -19.26
CA ALA A 285 -3.12 -36.45 -19.30
C ALA A 285 -3.95 -36.93 -18.11
N HIS A 286 -4.46 -35.97 -17.35
CA HIS A 286 -5.23 -36.23 -16.15
C HIS A 286 -6.20 -35.08 -15.88
N HIS A 287 -7.16 -35.33 -14.99
CA HIS A 287 -8.06 -34.32 -14.48
C HIS A 287 -8.23 -34.44 -12.95
N HIS A 288 -8.86 -33.41 -12.38
CA HIS A 288 -9.19 -33.31 -10.97
C HIS A 288 -10.70 -33.08 -10.79
N THR A 289 -11.27 -33.52 -9.67
CA THR A 289 -12.67 -33.20 -9.34
C THR A 289 -12.83 -31.71 -9.05
N PHE A 290 -11.83 -31.10 -8.41
CA PHE A 290 -11.82 -29.69 -8.04
C PHE A 290 -10.84 -28.90 -8.91
N GLY A 291 -11.19 -27.65 -9.20
CA GLY A 291 -10.27 -26.73 -9.85
C GLY A 291 -9.06 -26.46 -8.95
N HIS A 292 -7.96 -26.05 -9.57
CA HIS A 292 -6.76 -25.72 -8.83
C HIS A 292 -6.00 -24.55 -9.43
N ASP A 293 -5.42 -23.78 -8.53
CA ASP A 293 -4.50 -22.70 -8.83
C ASP A 293 -3.08 -23.14 -8.49
N LEU A 294 -2.13 -22.80 -9.35
CA LEU A 294 -0.72 -22.98 -9.03
C LEU A 294 0.10 -21.74 -9.35
N VAL A 295 1.19 -21.57 -8.60
CA VAL A 295 2.25 -20.61 -8.88
C VAL A 295 3.59 -21.32 -8.94
N VAL A 296 4.34 -21.12 -10.02
CA VAL A 296 5.69 -21.66 -10.16
C VAL A 296 6.63 -20.86 -9.27
N ILE A 297 7.27 -21.55 -8.33
CA ILE A 297 8.23 -20.96 -7.41
C ILE A 297 9.60 -20.89 -8.08
N LYS A 298 9.97 -21.97 -8.77
CA LYS A 298 11.24 -22.10 -9.46
C LYS A 298 11.12 -23.14 -10.58
N GLY A 299 11.82 -22.89 -11.68
CA GLY A 299 11.99 -23.82 -12.79
C GLY A 299 11.01 -23.53 -13.92
N LYS A 300 10.88 -24.50 -14.82
CA LYS A 300 10.19 -24.32 -16.09
C LYS A 300 9.38 -25.56 -16.46
N LYS A 301 8.09 -25.37 -16.71
CA LYS A 301 7.19 -26.44 -17.17
C LYS A 301 6.31 -25.99 -18.33
N LYS A 302 5.86 -26.93 -19.15
CA LYS A 302 4.84 -26.71 -20.17
C LYS A 302 3.59 -27.50 -19.80
N VAL A 303 2.44 -26.83 -19.82
CA VAL A 303 1.13 -27.42 -19.53
C VAL A 303 0.31 -27.37 -20.82
N TRP A 304 -0.29 -28.50 -21.18
CA TRP A 304 -1.25 -28.60 -22.28
C TRP A 304 -2.63 -28.85 -21.69
N ASN A 305 -3.54 -27.89 -21.87
CA ASN A 305 -4.95 -28.10 -21.56
C ASN A 305 -5.61 -28.74 -22.78
N LEU A 306 -5.83 -30.05 -22.72
CA LEU A 306 -6.34 -30.85 -23.83
C LEU A 306 -7.85 -30.61 -24.06
N THR A 307 -8.59 -30.27 -23.00
CA THR A 307 -10.00 -29.87 -23.11
C THR A 307 -10.16 -28.61 -23.97
N LYS A 308 -9.33 -27.60 -23.71
CA LYS A 308 -9.37 -26.30 -24.41
C LYS A 308 -8.53 -26.24 -25.66
N LYS A 309 -7.63 -27.22 -25.88
CA LYS A 309 -6.63 -27.24 -26.95
C LYS A 309 -5.70 -26.02 -26.88
N GLU A 310 -5.30 -25.66 -25.67
CA GLU A 310 -4.38 -24.57 -25.38
C GLU A 310 -3.12 -25.10 -24.70
N SER A 311 -2.01 -24.37 -24.80
CA SER A 311 -0.78 -24.71 -24.08
C SER A 311 -0.15 -23.47 -23.46
N TYR A 312 0.50 -23.66 -22.30
CA TYR A 312 1.11 -22.61 -21.51
C TYR A 312 2.53 -23.03 -21.13
N GLY A 313 3.51 -22.19 -21.47
CA GLY A 313 4.85 -22.30 -20.89
C GLY A 313 4.90 -21.46 -19.62
N LEU A 314 5.25 -22.08 -18.50
CA LEU A 314 5.29 -21.44 -17.19
C LEU A 314 6.73 -21.42 -16.66
N VAL A 315 7.17 -20.27 -16.18
CA VAL A 315 8.47 -20.01 -15.53
C VAL A 315 8.26 -19.42 -14.13
N ASP A 316 9.36 -19.14 -13.42
CA ASP A 316 9.37 -18.50 -12.09
C ASP A 316 8.36 -17.34 -11.98
N GLY A 317 7.44 -17.45 -11.01
CA GLY A 317 6.41 -16.44 -10.72
C GLY A 317 5.13 -16.58 -11.54
N ASP A 318 5.10 -17.40 -12.60
CA ASP A 318 3.90 -17.58 -13.40
C ASP A 318 2.81 -18.33 -12.63
N PHE A 319 1.57 -17.96 -12.94
CA PHE A 319 0.36 -18.49 -12.34
C PHE A 319 -0.49 -19.19 -13.40
N LEU A 320 -1.11 -20.32 -13.03
CA LEU A 320 -2.09 -20.98 -13.88
C LEU A 320 -3.26 -21.50 -13.03
N PHE A 321 -4.47 -21.13 -13.43
CA PHE A 321 -5.71 -21.75 -12.96
C PHE A 321 -6.18 -22.81 -13.95
N THR A 322 -6.48 -24.00 -13.43
CA THR A 322 -7.10 -25.09 -14.21
C THR A 322 -8.48 -25.39 -13.61
N PRO A 323 -9.57 -25.16 -14.36
CA PRO A 323 -10.92 -25.48 -13.92
C PRO A 323 -11.12 -26.97 -13.59
N ALA A 324 -12.09 -27.25 -12.73
CA ALA A 324 -12.52 -28.61 -12.41
C ALA A 324 -12.87 -29.40 -13.69
N GLY A 325 -12.37 -30.64 -13.79
CA GLY A 325 -12.65 -31.54 -14.92
C GLY A 325 -11.91 -31.22 -16.23
N ASP A 326 -11.12 -30.14 -16.30
CA ASP A 326 -10.25 -29.91 -17.46
C ASP A 326 -9.13 -30.97 -17.48
N VAL A 327 -8.99 -31.65 -18.62
CA VAL A 327 -7.93 -32.63 -18.85
C VAL A 327 -6.68 -31.90 -19.29
N HIS A 328 -5.58 -32.14 -18.60
CA HIS A 328 -4.31 -31.51 -18.91
C HIS A 328 -3.12 -32.45 -18.76
N ARG A 329 -2.05 -32.16 -19.50
CA ARG A 329 -0.77 -32.89 -19.52
C ARG A 329 0.35 -31.92 -19.20
N VAL A 330 1.42 -32.39 -18.55
CA VAL A 330 2.54 -31.52 -18.15
C VAL A 330 3.89 -32.13 -18.48
N LYS A 331 4.82 -31.31 -18.96
CA LYS A 331 6.25 -31.63 -19.10
C LYS A 331 7.07 -30.67 -18.26
N TYR A 332 7.95 -31.23 -17.44
CA TYR A 332 8.92 -30.46 -16.66
C TYR A 332 10.22 -30.34 -17.46
N LEU A 333 10.53 -29.12 -17.90
CA LEU A 333 11.71 -28.83 -18.73
C LEU A 333 12.96 -28.63 -17.86
N GLU A 334 12.76 -28.16 -16.62
CA GLU A 334 13.78 -28.01 -15.59
C GLU A 334 13.30 -28.64 -14.27
N ASP A 335 14.19 -28.78 -13.28
CA ASP A 335 13.78 -29.08 -11.90
C ASP A 335 12.81 -27.98 -11.46
N THR A 336 11.54 -28.34 -11.28
CA THR A 336 10.47 -27.37 -11.12
C THR A 336 9.80 -27.57 -9.77
N GLU A 337 9.58 -26.48 -9.06
CA GLU A 337 8.87 -26.44 -7.80
C GLU A 337 7.74 -25.40 -7.89
N PHE A 338 6.56 -25.77 -7.40
CA PHE A 338 5.39 -24.90 -7.41
C PHE A 338 4.54 -25.10 -6.16
N PHE A 339 3.83 -24.05 -5.79
CA PHE A 339 2.76 -24.13 -4.80
C PHE A 339 1.44 -24.30 -5.53
N ILE A 340 0.62 -25.23 -5.08
CA ILE A 340 -0.69 -25.55 -5.66
C ILE A 340 -1.74 -25.61 -4.57
N ARG A 341 -2.95 -25.12 -4.91
CA ARG A 341 -4.13 -25.18 -4.07
C ARG A 341 -5.31 -25.67 -4.89
N TRP A 342 -6.02 -26.65 -4.38
CA TRP A 342 -7.30 -27.10 -4.94
C TRP A 342 -8.44 -26.35 -4.27
N ASP A 343 -9.57 -26.18 -4.96
CA ASP A 343 -10.79 -25.60 -4.37
C ASP A 343 -11.43 -26.52 -3.31
N GLY A 344 -11.05 -27.80 -3.32
CA GLY A 344 -11.53 -28.83 -2.40
C GLY A 344 -10.40 -29.73 -1.91
N HIS A 345 -10.61 -31.05 -2.00
CA HIS A 345 -9.60 -32.04 -1.65
C HIS A 345 -8.67 -32.32 -2.82
N TRP A 346 -7.42 -32.68 -2.55
CA TRP A 346 -6.55 -33.21 -3.60
C TRP A 346 -7.02 -34.60 -4.05
N ASP A 347 -7.23 -34.74 -5.34
CA ASP A 347 -7.36 -35.98 -6.08
C ASP A 347 -6.60 -35.87 -7.40
N ILE A 348 -6.54 -36.94 -8.18
CA ILE A 348 -6.01 -36.94 -9.55
C ILE A 348 -6.51 -38.21 -10.23
N PHE A 349 -6.99 -38.07 -11.45
CA PHE A 349 -7.48 -39.16 -12.28
C PHE A 349 -6.67 -39.19 -13.57
N LEU A 350 -5.85 -40.22 -13.74
CA LEU A 350 -5.06 -40.39 -14.96
C LEU A 350 -5.96 -40.85 -16.11
N ASP A 351 -5.97 -40.08 -17.20
CA ASP A 351 -6.72 -40.34 -18.43
C ASP A 351 -5.86 -41.04 -19.49
N GLU A 352 -4.54 -41.09 -19.30
CA GLU A 352 -3.61 -41.81 -20.16
C GLU A 352 -2.43 -42.40 -19.37
N ASP A 353 -1.69 -43.33 -19.98
CA ASP A 353 -0.47 -43.89 -19.42
C ASP A 353 0.78 -43.03 -19.76
N LEU A 354 1.85 -43.26 -19.00
CA LEU A 354 3.09 -42.47 -19.11
C LEU A 354 3.82 -42.62 -20.45
N GLU A 355 3.72 -43.79 -21.11
CA GLU A 355 4.37 -44.02 -22.40
C GLU A 355 3.64 -43.25 -23.50
N THR A 356 2.31 -43.31 -23.51
CA THR A 356 1.46 -42.50 -24.37
C THR A 356 1.74 -41.01 -24.21
N ALA A 357 1.84 -40.52 -22.96
CA ALA A 357 2.15 -39.14 -22.67
C ALA A 357 3.50 -38.69 -23.25
N ARG A 358 4.55 -39.51 -23.06
CA ARG A 358 5.90 -39.24 -23.58
C ARG A 358 5.91 -39.18 -25.10
N ASN A 359 5.32 -40.16 -25.77
CA ASN A 359 5.25 -40.21 -27.23
C ASN A 359 4.53 -38.99 -27.81
N ALA A 360 3.42 -38.56 -27.19
CA ALA A 360 2.68 -37.38 -27.62
C ALA A 360 3.49 -36.08 -27.44
N ILE A 361 4.21 -35.93 -26.32
CA ILE A 361 5.05 -34.77 -26.07
C ILE A 361 6.24 -34.73 -27.03
N ASP A 362 6.91 -35.85 -27.25
CA ASP A 362 8.06 -35.94 -28.13
C ASP A 362 7.68 -35.65 -29.59
N ALA A 363 6.50 -36.10 -30.03
CA ALA A 363 5.97 -35.76 -31.34
C ALA A 363 5.71 -34.26 -31.49
N GLU A 364 5.17 -33.58 -30.47
CA GLU A 364 4.91 -32.14 -30.56
C GLU A 364 6.20 -31.32 -30.47
N LEU A 365 7.06 -31.59 -29.50
CA LEU A 365 8.31 -30.83 -29.30
C LEU A 365 9.32 -31.12 -30.41
N GLY A 366 9.35 -32.33 -30.95
CA GLY A 366 10.22 -32.71 -32.07
C GLY A 366 9.84 -32.06 -33.41
N VAL A 367 8.57 -31.65 -33.58
CA VAL A 367 8.13 -30.89 -34.76
C VAL A 367 8.65 -29.45 -34.73
N VAL A 368 8.76 -28.83 -33.56
CA VAL A 368 9.18 -27.43 -33.40
C VAL A 368 10.67 -27.21 -33.72
N ASP A 369 11.55 -28.20 -33.51
CA ASP A 369 12.98 -28.10 -33.87
C ASP A 369 13.25 -28.27 -35.38
N SER A 370 12.25 -28.68 -36.16
CA SER A 370 12.39 -28.90 -37.61
C SER A 370 11.98 -27.71 -38.49
N GLU A 371 11.35 -26.68 -37.91
CA GLU A 371 11.03 -25.42 -38.57
C GLU A 371 11.93 -24.29 -38.02
N LYS A 372 13.18 -24.24 -38.52
CA LYS A 372 14.10 -23.10 -38.35
C LYS A 372 13.87 -22.02 -39.39
#